data_AF-A0A317DPT8-F1
#
_entry.id   AF-A0A317DPT8-F1
#
_cell.length_a   1.000
_cell.length_b   1.000
_cell.length_c   1.000
_cell.angle_alpha   90.00
_cell.angle_beta   90.00
_cell.angle_gamma   90.00
#
_symmetry.space_group_name_H-M   'P 1'
#
loop_
_entity.id
_entity.type
_entity.pdbx_description
1 polymer ?
#
loop_
_entity_poly.entity_id
_entity_poly.type
_entity_poly.pdbx_seq_one_letter_code
_entity_poly.pdbx_strand_id
1 'polypeptide(L)'
;MTALGWAPGLRLSIRESGGLIIVDPRGVFQVTKEGHVRLPAVVRQWCGLTAGNRVLLAADPKAGRLVLHPPASLDVVARVHDGAFAGGES
;
A
#
# COMPACT_ATOMS: atom_id res chain seq x y z
N MET A 1 6.07 8.16 6.93
CA MET A 1 6.65 8.42 5.60
C MET A 1 8.18 8.54 5.58
N THR A 2 8.81 8.79 6.73
CA THR A 2 10.26 9.00 6.89
C THR A 2 11.12 7.88 6.28
N ALA A 3 10.65 6.62 6.30
CA ALA A 3 11.35 5.49 5.68
C ALA A 3 11.56 5.63 4.15
N LEU A 4 10.73 6.43 3.48
CA LEU A 4 10.82 6.73 2.04
C LEU A 4 11.43 8.11 1.76
N GLY A 5 11.78 8.88 2.80
CA GLY A 5 12.23 10.27 2.64
C GLY A 5 11.17 11.23 2.09
N TRP A 6 9.89 10.84 2.11
CA TRP A 6 8.80 11.64 1.55
C TRP A 6 8.46 12.83 2.44
N ALA A 7 8.62 14.04 1.90
CA ALA A 7 8.35 15.31 2.58
C ALA A 7 6.91 15.80 2.36
N PRO A 8 6.34 16.61 3.28
CA PRO A 8 5.04 17.25 3.07
C PRO A 8 5.03 18.09 1.79
N GLY A 9 3.95 18.01 1.02
CA GLY A 9 3.83 18.66 -0.30
C GLY A 9 4.44 17.88 -1.47
N LEU A 10 5.15 16.76 -1.20
CA LEU A 10 5.62 15.87 -2.25
C LEU A 10 4.42 15.32 -3.03
N ARG A 11 4.56 15.35 -4.36
CA ARG A 11 3.55 14.89 -5.30
C ARG A 11 3.61 13.37 -5.44
N LEU A 12 2.46 12.73 -5.29
CA LEU A 12 2.28 11.29 -5.34
C LEU A 12 1.24 10.93 -6.41
N SER A 13 1.52 9.86 -7.14
CA SER A 13 0.58 9.15 -7.98
C SER A 13 0.05 7.97 -7.20
N ILE A 14 -1.23 7.64 -7.43
CA ILE A 14 -1.88 6.49 -6.82
C ILE A 14 -2.50 5.70 -7.95
N ARG A 15 -2.13 4.43 -8.10
CA ARG A 15 -2.76 3.52 -9.05
C ARG A 15 -3.11 2.20 -8.38
N GLU A 16 -4.11 1.53 -8.93
CA GLU A 16 -4.43 0.15 -8.58
C GLU A 16 -3.78 -0.80 -9.60
N SER A 17 -3.30 -1.94 -9.11
CA SER A 17 -2.68 -2.99 -9.91
C SER A 17 -2.90 -4.35 -9.26
N GLY A 18 -3.80 -5.16 -9.82
CA GLY A 18 -4.03 -6.54 -9.38
C GLY A 18 -4.57 -6.65 -7.94
N GLY A 19 -5.42 -5.71 -7.53
CA GLY A 19 -5.96 -5.58 -6.18
C GLY A 19 -5.04 -4.83 -5.21
N LEU A 20 -3.82 -4.45 -5.63
CA LEU A 20 -2.88 -3.69 -4.80
C LEU A 20 -2.93 -2.21 -5.15
N ILE A 21 -2.74 -1.35 -4.16
CA ILE A 21 -2.63 0.10 -4.39
C ILE A 21 -1.16 0.46 -4.34
N ILE A 22 -0.64 0.99 -5.45
CA ILE A 22 0.74 1.43 -5.58
C ILE A 22 0.76 2.96 -5.56
N VAL A 23 1.64 3.51 -4.73
CA VAL A 23 1.87 4.95 -4.59
C VAL A 23 3.33 5.25 -4.95
N ASP A 24 3.52 6.20 -5.87
CA ASP A 24 4.84 6.60 -6.38
C ASP A 24 4.97 8.14 -6.45
N PRO A 25 6.18 8.72 -6.45
CA PRO A 25 6.36 10.16 -6.35
C PRO A 25 6.16 10.95 -7.66
N ARG A 26 5.28 10.51 -8.56
CA ARG A 26 5.07 11.14 -9.89
C ARG A 26 3.62 11.50 -10.20
N GLY A 27 2.89 12.05 -9.24
CA GLY A 27 1.46 12.35 -9.46
C GLY A 27 1.00 13.72 -9.03
N VAL A 28 -0.28 13.80 -8.68
CA VAL A 28 -1.00 15.03 -8.37
C VAL A 28 -1.46 15.08 -6.91
N PHE A 29 -1.47 13.94 -6.23
CA PHE A 29 -1.80 13.87 -4.81
C PHE A 29 -0.65 14.40 -3.98
N GLN A 30 -0.93 14.96 -2.80
CA GLN A 30 0.12 15.51 -1.96
C GLN A 30 0.18 14.81 -0.63
N VAL A 31 1.40 14.64 -0.13
CA VAL A 31 1.64 14.33 1.28
C VAL A 31 1.09 15.46 2.13
N THR A 32 0.19 15.15 3.06
CA THR A 32 -0.33 16.14 4.00
C THR A 32 0.78 16.67 4.90
N LYS A 33 0.58 17.84 5.53
CA LYS A 33 1.55 18.39 6.48
C LYS A 33 1.86 17.44 7.66
N GLU A 34 0.93 16.54 7.97
CA GLU A 34 1.07 15.52 9.01
C GLU A 34 1.88 14.29 8.56
N GLY A 35 2.35 14.25 7.30
CA GLY A 35 3.10 13.11 6.77
C GLY A 35 2.22 11.91 6.41
N HIS A 36 0.92 12.15 6.17
CA HIS A 36 -0.06 11.15 5.76
C HIS A 36 -0.38 11.25 4.26
N VAL A 37 -0.73 10.12 3.65
CA VAL A 37 -1.33 10.08 2.31
C VAL A 37 -2.83 9.98 2.48
N ARG A 38 -3.58 10.94 1.93
CA ARG A 38 -5.03 10.80 1.81
C ARG A 38 -5.36 9.99 0.57
N LEU A 39 -5.97 8.83 0.76
CA LEU A 39 -6.53 8.07 -0.35
C LEU A 39 -7.83 8.74 -0.82
N PRO A 40 -7.96 9.00 -2.14
CA PRO A 40 -9.22 9.42 -2.74
C PRO A 40 -10.32 8.38 -2.51
N ALA A 41 -11.57 8.83 -2.45
CA ALA A 41 -12.72 7.94 -2.28
C ALA A 41 -12.78 6.84 -3.36
N VAL A 42 -12.45 7.17 -4.61
CA VAL A 42 -12.41 6.21 -5.73
C VAL A 42 -11.41 5.07 -5.49
N VAL A 43 -10.23 5.38 -4.94
CA VAL A 43 -9.20 4.36 -4.64
C VAL A 43 -9.66 3.47 -3.49
N ARG A 44 -10.37 4.04 -2.51
CA ARG A 44 -10.97 3.26 -1.43
C ARG A 44 -12.01 2.28 -1.95
N GLN A 45 -12.83 2.70 -2.92
CA GLN A 45 -13.85 1.84 -3.51
C GLN A 45 -13.25 0.66 -4.29
N TRP A 46 -12.14 0.85 -5.00
CA TRP A 46 -11.47 -0.22 -5.74
C TRP A 46 -11.06 -1.40 -4.87
N CYS A 47 -10.70 -1.14 -3.61
CA CYS A 47 -10.29 -2.18 -2.66
C CYS A 47 -11.30 -2.43 -1.53
N GLY A 48 -12.52 -1.89 -1.63
CA GLY A 48 -13.55 -2.02 -0.58
C GLY A 48 -13.16 -1.45 0.79
N LEU A 49 -12.28 -0.43 0.81
CA LEU A 49 -11.71 0.13 2.05
C LEU A 49 -12.67 1.10 2.73
N THR A 50 -13.24 0.64 3.84
CA THR A 50 -14.09 1.44 4.71
C THR A 50 -13.25 2.10 5.82
N ALA A 51 -13.77 3.14 6.46
CA ALA A 51 -13.06 3.80 7.56
C ALA A 51 -12.87 2.77 8.69
N GLY A 52 -11.66 2.68 9.24
CA GLY A 52 -11.31 1.67 10.24
C GLY A 52 -10.79 0.34 9.67
N ASN A 53 -10.79 0.12 8.34
CA ASN A 53 -10.08 -1.03 7.78
C ASN A 53 -8.57 -0.89 8.01
N ARG A 54 -7.97 -1.97 8.50
CA ARG A 54 -6.51 -2.12 8.59
C ARG A 54 -6.00 -2.63 7.24
N VAL A 55 -4.99 -1.97 6.71
CA VAL A 55 -4.29 -2.37 5.48
C VAL A 55 -2.82 -2.54 5.81
N LEU A 56 -2.16 -3.50 5.16
CA LEU A 56 -0.72 -3.66 5.30
C LEU A 56 -0.01 -2.68 4.36
N LEU A 57 0.93 -1.93 4.91
CA LEU A 57 1.65 -0.88 4.21
C LEU A 57 3.11 -1.31 4.06
N ALA A 58 3.54 -1.56 2.82
CA ALA A 58 4.90 -1.94 2.50
C ALA A 58 5.61 -0.75 1.82
N ALA A 59 6.68 -0.28 2.44
CA ALA A 59 7.56 0.73 1.83
C ALA A 59 8.70 0.03 1.09
N ASP A 60 8.88 0.35 -0.18
CA ASP A 60 10.07 -0.01 -0.95
C ASP A 60 10.95 1.24 -1.13
N PRO A 61 11.93 1.46 -0.23
CA PRO A 61 12.81 2.61 -0.33
C PRO A 61 13.76 2.53 -1.54
N LYS A 62 14.05 1.33 -2.09
CA LYS A 62 14.90 1.19 -3.28
C LYS A 62 14.18 1.67 -4.53
N ALA A 63 12.90 1.34 -4.66
CA ALA A 63 12.06 1.81 -5.76
C ALA A 63 11.46 3.21 -5.50
N GLY A 64 11.52 3.71 -4.27
CA GLY A 64 10.88 4.94 -3.84
C GLY A 64 9.35 4.85 -3.92
N ARG A 65 8.78 3.68 -3.61
CA ARG A 65 7.34 3.40 -3.76
C ARG A 65 6.74 2.90 -2.45
N LEU A 66 5.43 3.08 -2.33
CA LEU A 66 4.65 2.55 -1.23
C LEU A 66 3.55 1.66 -1.82
N VAL A 67 3.45 0.43 -1.31
CA VAL A 67 2.45 -0.54 -1.73
C VAL A 67 1.50 -0.78 -0.56
N LEU A 68 0.21 -0.65 -0.80
CA LEU A 68 -0.83 -0.99 0.17
C LEU A 68 -1.46 -2.32 -0.26
N HIS A 69 -1.48 -3.26 0.68
CA HIS A 69 -2.10 -4.56 0.54
C HIS A 69 -3.42 -4.55 1.32
N PRO A 70 -4.57 -4.53 0.63
CA PRO A 70 -5.86 -4.70 1.27
C PRO A 70 -5.98 -6.11 1.88
N PRO A 71 -6.87 -6.29 2.88
CA PRO A 71 -7.09 -7.62 3.47
C PRO A 71 -7.50 -8.67 2.44
N ALA A 72 -8.27 -8.29 1.41
CA ALA A 72 -8.63 -9.19 0.31
C ALA A 72 -7.42 -9.72 -0.48
N SER A 73 -6.37 -8.90 -0.65
CA SER A 73 -5.13 -9.34 -1.29
C SER A 73 -4.21 -10.09 -0.32
N LEU A 74 -4.31 -9.84 0.99
CA LEU A 74 -3.56 -10.61 1.99
C LEU A 74 -4.03 -12.06 2.07
N ASP A 75 -5.29 -12.35 1.71
CA ASP A 75 -5.79 -13.72 1.65
C ASP A 75 -5.01 -14.60 0.64
N VAL A 76 -4.60 -14.01 -0.49
CA VAL A 76 -3.75 -14.71 -1.47
C VAL A 76 -2.33 -14.91 -0.93
N VAL A 77 -1.79 -13.93 -0.21
CA VAL A 77 -0.45 -14.02 0.40
C VAL A 77 -0.45 -15.05 1.53
N ALA A 78 -1.51 -15.10 2.34
CA ALA A 78 -1.68 -16.11 3.38
C ALA A 78 -1.72 -17.51 2.79
N ARG A 79 -2.42 -17.72 1.66
CA ARG A 79 -2.41 -19.00 0.94
C ARG A 79 -1.04 -19.39 0.38
N VAL A 80 -0.26 -18.44 -0.12
CA VAL A 80 1.11 -18.70 -0.56
C VAL A 80 2.02 -19.02 0.62
N HIS A 81 1.84 -18.34 1.74
CA HIS A 81 2.58 -18.59 2.98
C HIS A 81 2.24 -19.95 3.59
N ASP A 82 1.00 -20.41 3.53
CA ASP A 82 0.61 -21.77 3.97
C ASP A 82 1.46 -22.85 3.28
N GLY A 83 1.66 -22.72 1.97
CA GLY A 83 2.58 -23.59 1.22
C GLY A 83 4.07 -23.41 1.57
N ALA A 84 4.48 -22.22 2.04
CA ALA A 84 5.84 -21.95 2.49
C ALA A 84 6.12 -22.46 3.91
N PHE A 85 5.12 -22.44 4.80
CA PHE A 85 5.22 -22.98 6.17
C PHE A 85 5.08 -24.50 6.21
N ALA A 86 4.32 -25.10 5.28
CA ALA A 86 4.24 -26.56 5.13
C ALA A 86 5.55 -27.21 4.63
N GLY A 87 6.50 -26.41 4.11
CA GLY A 87 7.83 -26.87 3.69
C GLY A 87 8.88 -26.92 4.81
N GLY A 88 8.50 -26.61 6.06
CA GLY A 88 9.42 -26.48 7.20
C GLY A 88 9.45 -27.66 8.17
N GLU A 89 8.67 -28.73 7.94
CA GLU A 89 8.69 -29.92 8.78
C GLU A 89 9.43 -31.06 8.07
N SER A 90 10.73 -31.20 8.32
CA SER A 90 11.53 -32.40 8.06
C SER A 90 12.64 -32.53 9.09
#